data_AF-A0A428TJT1-F1
#
_entry.id   AF-A0A428TJT1-F1
#
_cell.length_a   1.000
_cell.length_b   1.000
_cell.length_c   1.000
_cell.angle_alpha   90.00
_cell.angle_beta   90.00
_cell.angle_gamma   90.00
#
_symmetry.space_group_name_H-M   'P 1'
#
loop_
_entity.id
_entity.type
_entity.pdbx_description
1 polymer ?
#
loop_
_entity_poly.entity_id
_entity_poly.type
_entity_poly.pdbx_seq_one_letter_code
_entity_poly.pdbx_strand_id
1 'polypeptide(L)'
;MSVVDRALPATRPRAATPQLEKHPPLAPVAAIATNHWIQDAKASGSGSTSGGVKRKGRRRIASHHPSSDTSSTQGSRASAGNEEFVLGSERGAHRESVTTSVLSTPFVAPSPTYSTITAQNTGLLSEADSRWLETLYREGFEAVFGSWMGRYSCPFLFGHNLADKYVSISDLCCHLDGCMADAAANNGQSPGRGSERCCLIEQSLQSTIASFSARWLPISSRTALSENDHRVLVQALWRHARRDMLRIINRPSYRSMLSLLLFALTPIPDGISEEEEADGISGQACVHAALQQIQTLRARQKNLQFSGSKVSPSLKSQGIVTTPESIETSGFINAESTAYWAALTFDTSASLTLNCRPLLSSGLFGFEFELPWRLVRTCAKMFDETAKHWSRGSSDMTDERANQIIAAGASWKLLGWKLTAIFKEALRDGHDESEVRKAYLAVVDSIKQFGTVYRPLLDECHKRMQFLGQQTKLRWFSLMLHYHLSILMLVDVIEVTDRHDLLADIADISTDAENTVMNTLAFGLHNTFTLRRPPDPDTLGQEGTRETTFTVPIVSIDPYPHHAVAGVQLLRKAIDRDFGAGKITDETYQSLLSTLERTLKHLPQSSKSVQAAIAKFSLGVQDDVDVERRYSAAILGVQ
;
A
#
# COMPACT_ATOMS: atom_id res chain seq x y z
N MET A 1 12.49 49.55 -48.50
CA MET A 1 11.72 49.57 -49.76
C MET A 1 10.70 48.42 -49.74
N SER A 2 9.42 48.76 -49.50
CA SER A 2 8.17 48.21 -50.12
C SER A 2 8.03 46.68 -50.28
N VAL A 3 7.15 45.93 -49.60
CA VAL A 3 5.67 45.94 -49.45
C VAL A 3 4.89 45.74 -50.77
N VAL A 4 3.81 44.93 -50.66
CA VAL A 4 2.65 44.62 -51.54
C VAL A 4 2.79 43.26 -52.26
N ASP A 5 2.09 42.16 -51.96
CA ASP A 5 0.67 41.82 -51.63
C ASP A 5 -0.20 41.44 -52.87
N ARG A 6 -1.16 40.51 -52.65
CA ARG A 6 -2.18 39.88 -53.55
C ARG A 6 -1.82 38.56 -54.26
N ALA A 7 -2.74 37.60 -54.48
CA ALA A 7 -4.10 37.29 -53.99
C ALA A 7 -4.50 35.91 -54.58
N LEU A 8 -5.38 35.20 -53.87
CA LEU A 8 -6.13 34.03 -54.36
C LEU A 8 -7.06 34.36 -55.55
N PRO A 9 -7.52 33.34 -56.31
CA PRO A 9 -8.94 33.02 -56.20
C PRO A 9 -9.28 31.52 -56.22
N ALA A 10 -10.42 31.22 -55.61
CA ALA A 10 -11.08 29.92 -55.58
C ALA A 10 -12.08 29.77 -56.74
N THR A 11 -12.20 28.55 -57.30
CA THR A 11 -13.42 28.05 -57.95
C THR A 11 -13.45 26.52 -57.97
N ARG A 12 -14.53 25.94 -57.40
CA ARG A 12 -15.02 24.56 -57.65
C ARG A 12 -15.94 24.57 -58.89
N PRO A 13 -16.14 23.43 -59.58
CA PRO A 13 -17.36 22.62 -59.33
C PRO A 13 -17.25 21.08 -59.49
N ARG A 14 -17.99 20.39 -58.60
CA ARG A 14 -18.81 19.15 -58.70
C ARG A 14 -18.42 17.90 -59.54
N ALA A 15 -18.31 16.80 -58.77
CA ALA A 15 -19.05 15.52 -58.86
C ALA A 15 -18.74 14.45 -59.92
N ALA A 16 -18.24 13.29 -59.45
CA ALA A 16 -18.77 11.95 -59.77
C ALA A 16 -18.25 10.92 -58.75
N THR A 17 -19.17 10.15 -58.15
CA THR A 17 -18.97 8.92 -57.36
C THR A 17 -18.62 7.74 -58.29
N PRO A 18 -17.96 6.64 -57.82
CA PRO A 18 -18.71 5.54 -57.18
C PRO A 18 -17.99 4.74 -56.05
N GLN A 19 -18.86 4.14 -55.23
CA GLN A 19 -18.88 2.92 -54.40
C GLN A 19 -17.56 2.16 -54.05
N LEU A 20 -17.24 1.73 -52.81
CA LEU A 20 -17.93 1.07 -51.68
C LEU A 20 -17.54 -0.42 -51.61
N GLU A 21 -16.57 -0.75 -50.75
CA GLU A 21 -16.43 -2.09 -50.16
C GLU A 21 -15.99 -1.95 -48.70
N LYS A 22 -16.88 -2.39 -47.79
CA LYS A 22 -16.70 -2.41 -46.34
C LYS A 22 -16.59 -3.88 -45.91
N HIS A 23 -15.51 -4.24 -45.24
CA HIS A 23 -15.47 -5.44 -44.40
C HIS A 23 -15.75 -5.06 -42.92
N PRO A 24 -16.45 -5.92 -42.15
CA PRO A 24 -17.04 -5.56 -40.87
C PRO A 24 -16.07 -5.75 -39.69
N PRO A 25 -16.20 -4.99 -38.59
CA PRO A 25 -15.53 -5.30 -37.34
C PRO A 25 -16.35 -6.29 -36.50
N LEU A 26 -15.66 -7.27 -35.94
CA LEU A 26 -16.14 -8.21 -34.92
C LEU A 26 -16.55 -7.45 -33.66
N ALA A 27 -17.80 -7.66 -33.22
CA ALA A 27 -18.37 -7.10 -32.00
C ALA A 27 -17.96 -7.93 -30.76
N PRO A 28 -17.54 -7.30 -29.65
CA PRO A 28 -17.49 -7.96 -28.34
C PRO A 28 -18.81 -7.75 -27.59
N VAL A 29 -19.47 -8.87 -27.27
CA VAL A 29 -20.63 -8.96 -26.38
C VAL A 29 -20.17 -8.78 -24.94
N ALA A 30 -20.25 -7.56 -24.39
CA ALA A 30 -20.30 -7.28 -22.94
C ALA A 30 -20.45 -5.77 -22.65
N ALA A 31 -21.50 -5.11 -23.16
CA ALA A 31 -21.68 -3.65 -23.00
C ALA A 31 -23.13 -3.20 -22.73
N ILE A 32 -23.98 -4.04 -22.12
CA ILE A 32 -25.41 -3.71 -21.94
C ILE A 32 -25.77 -3.33 -20.48
N ALA A 33 -24.94 -3.61 -19.47
CA ALA A 33 -25.30 -3.30 -18.08
C ALA A 33 -24.84 -1.92 -17.55
N THR A 34 -23.91 -1.23 -18.21
CA THR A 34 -23.26 -0.02 -17.66
C THR A 34 -23.93 1.30 -18.09
N ASN A 35 -24.76 1.29 -19.14
CA ASN A 35 -25.33 2.53 -19.70
C ASN A 35 -26.69 2.93 -19.11
N HIS A 36 -27.37 2.07 -18.33
CA HIS A 36 -28.67 2.40 -17.74
C HIS A 36 -28.54 3.37 -16.54
N TRP A 37 -27.47 3.26 -15.75
CA TRP A 37 -27.27 4.08 -14.54
C TRP A 37 -26.97 5.56 -14.84
N ILE A 38 -26.34 5.86 -15.98
CA ILE A 38 -25.99 7.24 -16.39
C ILE A 38 -27.21 8.04 -16.86
N GLN A 39 -28.28 7.37 -17.31
CA GLN A 39 -29.51 8.06 -17.74
C GLN A 39 -30.49 8.28 -16.58
N ASP A 40 -30.55 7.37 -15.60
CA ASP A 40 -31.47 7.47 -14.46
C ASP A 40 -31.06 8.58 -13.46
N ALA A 41 -29.77 8.94 -13.39
CA ALA A 41 -29.28 10.05 -12.58
C ALA A 41 -29.58 11.44 -13.17
N LYS A 42 -29.92 11.54 -14.46
CA LYS A 42 -30.30 12.81 -15.12
C LYS A 42 -31.81 13.04 -15.17
N ALA A 43 -32.62 11.99 -14.98
CA ALA A 43 -34.08 12.06 -15.12
C ALA A 43 -34.84 12.33 -13.80
N SER A 44 -34.16 12.32 -12.65
CA SER A 44 -34.81 12.40 -11.32
C SER A 44 -34.95 13.83 -10.77
N GLY A 45 -34.84 14.85 -11.63
CA GLY A 45 -35.00 16.26 -11.28
C GLY A 45 -36.11 16.99 -12.02
N SER A 46 -37.37 16.52 -11.95
CA SER A 46 -38.55 17.36 -12.22
C SER A 46 -39.84 16.72 -11.70
N GLY A 47 -40.69 17.52 -11.05
CA GLY A 47 -41.87 17.08 -10.32
C GLY A 47 -43.16 16.95 -11.14
N SER A 48 -44.03 16.06 -10.64
CA SER A 48 -45.50 16.03 -10.65
C SER A 48 -46.28 16.06 -11.99
N THR A 49 -47.09 15.02 -12.26
CA THR A 49 -48.55 14.95 -12.00
C THR A 49 -49.27 13.84 -12.79
N SER A 50 -50.17 13.14 -12.09
CA SER A 50 -51.42 12.52 -12.55
C SER A 50 -51.44 11.23 -13.42
N GLY A 51 -52.35 10.31 -13.05
CA GLY A 51 -53.27 9.72 -14.03
C GLY A 51 -53.14 8.24 -14.40
N GLY A 52 -53.60 7.33 -13.53
CA GLY A 52 -54.63 6.32 -13.85
C GLY A 52 -54.44 5.20 -14.90
N VAL A 53 -54.66 3.96 -14.42
CA VAL A 53 -55.63 2.96 -14.95
C VAL A 53 -55.23 1.98 -16.10
N LYS A 54 -55.25 0.68 -15.72
CA LYS A 54 -55.67 -0.57 -16.43
C LYS A 54 -54.76 -1.31 -17.46
N ARG A 55 -54.36 -2.53 -17.02
CA ARG A 55 -54.91 -3.88 -17.38
C ARG A 55 -54.51 -4.55 -18.73
N LYS A 56 -54.21 -5.87 -18.59
CA LYS A 56 -54.16 -7.01 -19.58
C LYS A 56 -52.95 -7.06 -20.53
N GLY A 57 -52.31 -8.20 -20.80
CA GLY A 57 -52.49 -9.58 -20.35
C GLY A 57 -51.70 -10.60 -21.19
N ARG A 58 -51.33 -11.72 -20.55
CA ARG A 58 -51.40 -13.13 -21.02
C ARG A 58 -50.80 -13.50 -22.41
N ARG A 59 -49.77 -14.36 -22.42
CA ARG A 59 -49.85 -15.79 -22.84
C ARG A 59 -48.53 -16.55 -22.70
N ARG A 60 -48.62 -17.71 -22.02
CA ARG A 60 -47.75 -18.89 -22.17
C ARG A 60 -47.83 -19.42 -23.61
N ILE A 61 -46.80 -20.14 -24.06
CA ILE A 61 -46.87 -21.51 -24.61
C ILE A 61 -45.47 -22.14 -24.54
N ALA A 62 -45.47 -23.44 -24.24
CA ALA A 62 -44.32 -24.31 -24.06
C ALA A 62 -43.90 -25.02 -25.37
N SER A 63 -42.65 -25.50 -25.35
CA SER A 63 -42.07 -26.71 -25.97
C SER A 63 -42.35 -27.03 -27.45
N HIS A 64 -41.29 -27.30 -28.22
CA HIS A 64 -40.99 -28.62 -28.82
C HIS A 64 -39.67 -28.59 -29.63
N HIS A 65 -38.82 -29.60 -29.41
CA HIS A 65 -37.75 -30.10 -30.31
C HIS A 65 -38.36 -30.68 -31.61
N PRO A 66 -37.62 -30.75 -32.74
CA PRO A 66 -36.72 -31.89 -33.10
C PRO A 66 -35.38 -31.43 -33.75
N SER A 67 -34.21 -32.10 -33.59
CA SER A 67 -33.61 -33.21 -34.40
C SER A 67 -33.68 -33.00 -35.92
N SER A 68 -32.64 -33.18 -36.76
CA SER A 68 -31.56 -34.19 -36.80
C SER A 68 -30.43 -33.85 -37.83
N ASP A 69 -29.39 -34.70 -37.85
CA ASP A 69 -28.50 -35.09 -38.99
C ASP A 69 -27.28 -34.20 -39.36
N THR A 70 -26.05 -34.66 -39.67
CA THR A 70 -25.52 -35.99 -40.07
C THR A 70 -23.95 -36.04 -40.04
N SER A 71 -23.40 -37.24 -39.75
CA SER A 71 -22.16 -37.94 -40.21
C SER A 71 -20.86 -37.19 -40.62
N SER A 72 -19.63 -37.65 -40.28
CA SER A 72 -19.04 -38.96 -40.66
C SER A 72 -17.72 -39.34 -39.92
N THR A 73 -17.60 -40.64 -39.64
CA THR A 73 -16.47 -41.63 -39.55
C THR A 73 -15.11 -41.32 -40.20
N GLN A 74 -13.97 -42.02 -40.02
CA GLN A 74 -13.29 -42.89 -39.02
C GLN A 74 -12.09 -43.57 -39.76
N GLY A 75 -10.91 -43.69 -39.11
CA GLY A 75 -9.84 -44.69 -39.38
C GLY A 75 -8.73 -44.33 -40.40
N SER A 76 -7.47 -44.79 -40.32
CA SER A 76 -6.79 -45.74 -39.42
C SER A 76 -5.27 -45.86 -39.76
N ARG A 77 -4.42 -46.14 -38.74
CA ARG A 77 -3.19 -46.99 -38.68
C ARG A 77 -1.97 -46.75 -39.62
N ALA A 78 -0.73 -47.19 -39.38
CA ALA A 78 0.11 -47.67 -38.25
C ALA A 78 1.50 -48.10 -38.82
N SER A 79 2.59 -48.06 -38.02
CA SER A 79 3.75 -49.00 -37.94
C SER A 79 4.92 -48.28 -37.22
N ALA A 80 5.49 -48.72 -36.08
CA ALA A 80 6.11 -50.00 -35.67
C ALA A 80 7.61 -50.12 -36.05
N GLY A 81 8.45 -50.37 -35.03
CA GLY A 81 9.88 -50.72 -35.13
C GLY A 81 10.53 -50.87 -33.75
N ASN A 82 10.63 -52.11 -33.27
CA ASN A 82 11.39 -52.60 -32.12
C ASN A 82 12.68 -53.28 -32.61
N GLU A 83 13.75 -53.30 -31.81
CA GLU A 83 14.74 -54.41 -31.80
C GLU A 83 15.24 -54.72 -30.37
N GLU A 84 15.49 -56.03 -30.15
CA GLU A 84 15.87 -56.83 -28.96
C GLU A 84 17.40 -56.84 -28.68
N PHE A 85 17.91 -56.86 -27.42
CA PHE A 85 18.17 -57.99 -26.47
C PHE A 85 19.48 -58.79 -26.70
N VAL A 86 20.39 -58.83 -25.70
CA VAL A 86 21.29 -59.97 -25.36
C VAL A 86 21.62 -60.00 -23.85
N LEU A 87 21.72 -61.23 -23.30
CA LEU A 87 21.81 -61.71 -21.91
C LEU A 87 23.23 -62.08 -21.42
N GLY A 88 23.36 -62.20 -20.08
CA GLY A 88 24.28 -63.07 -19.29
C GLY A 88 24.31 -62.61 -17.82
N SER A 89 23.78 -63.26 -16.76
CA SER A 89 23.97 -64.62 -16.17
C SER A 89 25.45 -64.90 -15.79
N GLU A 90 25.91 -65.25 -14.57
CA GLU A 90 25.36 -66.02 -13.43
C GLU A 90 26.17 -65.78 -12.10
N ARG A 91 25.57 -66.20 -10.95
CA ARG A 91 26.16 -66.71 -9.66
C ARG A 91 26.97 -65.74 -8.78
N GLY A 92 26.88 -65.71 -7.43
CA GLY A 92 26.27 -66.60 -6.45
C GLY A 92 27.27 -66.92 -5.32
N ALA A 93 26.84 -66.69 -4.07
CA ALA A 93 27.27 -67.33 -2.80
C ALA A 93 28.29 -66.63 -1.84
N HIS A 94 27.74 -66.33 -0.65
CA HIS A 94 28.20 -66.69 0.71
C HIS A 94 29.27 -65.88 1.49
N ARG A 95 28.81 -65.44 2.68
CA ARG A 95 29.49 -65.29 4.00
C ARG A 95 30.66 -64.30 4.04
N GLU A 96 30.76 -63.39 5.00
CA GLU A 96 30.87 -63.67 6.43
C GLU A 96 30.29 -62.55 7.30
N SER A 97 29.62 -62.94 8.38
CA SER A 97 29.34 -62.11 9.54
C SER A 97 30.50 -62.30 10.51
N VAL A 98 31.23 -61.23 10.80
CA VAL A 98 32.08 -61.13 12.00
C VAL A 98 31.67 -59.89 12.75
N THR A 99 31.10 -60.13 13.92
CA THR A 99 30.81 -59.18 14.99
C THR A 99 32.09 -58.66 15.61
N THR A 100 32.37 -57.37 15.45
CA THR A 100 33.24 -56.62 16.37
C THR A 100 32.46 -55.46 16.96
N SER A 101 32.05 -55.68 18.21
CA SER A 101 31.59 -54.70 19.18
C SER A 101 32.63 -53.59 19.33
N VAL A 102 32.29 -52.37 18.88
CA VAL A 102 32.93 -51.14 19.34
C VAL A 102 31.81 -50.31 19.95
N LEU A 103 31.95 -50.03 21.25
CA LEU A 103 31.10 -49.14 22.02
C LEU A 103 31.08 -47.75 21.38
N SER A 104 30.10 -47.51 20.51
CA SER A 104 29.75 -46.18 20.05
C SER A 104 28.66 -45.63 20.98
N THR A 105 29.08 -44.90 22.00
CA THR A 105 28.21 -43.93 22.66
C THR A 105 27.62 -43.01 21.60
N PRO A 106 26.29 -42.90 21.45
CA PRO A 106 25.73 -41.93 20.54
C PRO A 106 26.12 -40.55 21.05
N PHE A 107 26.90 -39.83 20.25
CA PHE A 107 27.11 -38.40 20.41
C PHE A 107 25.75 -37.73 20.16
N VAL A 108 24.96 -37.61 21.23
CA VAL A 108 23.77 -36.77 21.24
C VAL A 108 24.31 -35.35 21.18
N ALA A 109 24.32 -34.77 19.98
CA ALA A 109 24.50 -33.33 19.84
C ALA A 109 23.47 -32.64 20.75
N PRO A 110 23.88 -31.73 21.64
CA PRO A 110 22.91 -30.99 22.43
C PRO A 110 22.03 -30.24 21.44
N SER A 111 20.75 -30.58 21.41
CA SER A 111 19.75 -29.79 20.70
C SER A 111 19.90 -28.36 21.18
N PRO A 112 19.91 -27.35 20.28
CA PRO A 112 19.89 -25.96 20.72
C PRO A 112 18.71 -25.84 21.67
N THR A 113 19.00 -25.43 22.91
CA THR A 113 17.99 -25.22 23.92
C THR A 113 17.17 -24.02 23.47
N TYR A 114 16.20 -24.26 22.60
CA TYR A 114 15.13 -23.32 22.35
C TYR A 114 14.37 -23.26 23.66
N SER A 115 14.71 -22.26 24.48
CA SER A 115 13.91 -21.85 25.62
C SER A 115 12.48 -21.75 25.14
N THR A 116 11.70 -22.78 25.46
CA THR A 116 10.30 -22.84 25.10
C THR A 116 9.65 -21.81 25.99
N ILE A 117 9.45 -20.62 25.42
CA ILE A 117 8.66 -19.58 26.03
C ILE A 117 7.23 -20.11 26.12
N THR A 118 6.92 -20.74 27.26
CA THR A 118 5.58 -21.11 27.70
C THR A 118 4.75 -19.84 27.86
N ALA A 119 3.42 -19.99 27.89
CA ALA A 119 2.40 -18.94 28.01
C ALA A 119 2.53 -18.00 29.24
N GLN A 120 3.62 -18.08 30.00
CA GLN A 120 3.98 -17.16 31.08
C GLN A 120 4.68 -15.87 30.58
N ASN A 121 5.28 -15.83 29.38
CA ASN A 121 5.84 -14.57 28.84
C ASN A 121 4.81 -13.65 28.17
N THR A 122 3.54 -14.06 28.13
CA THR A 122 2.43 -13.16 27.81
C THR A 122 2.08 -12.19 28.96
N GLY A 123 2.73 -12.31 30.13
CA GLY A 123 2.61 -11.37 31.25
C GLY A 123 3.40 -10.05 31.11
N LEU A 124 3.84 -9.67 29.91
CA LEU A 124 4.67 -8.48 29.68
C LEU A 124 3.89 -7.17 29.51
N LEU A 125 2.60 -7.24 29.17
CA LEU A 125 1.74 -6.06 29.03
C LEU A 125 0.57 -6.16 29.99
N SER A 126 0.32 -5.10 30.75
CA SER A 126 -0.95 -4.97 31.46
C SER A 126 -2.12 -4.82 30.47
N GLU A 127 -3.35 -5.08 30.91
CA GLU A 127 -4.54 -4.80 30.10
C GLU A 127 -4.63 -3.30 29.73
N ALA A 128 -4.15 -2.43 30.60
CA ALA A 128 -4.04 -0.99 30.35
C ALA A 128 -3.01 -0.67 29.25
N ASP A 129 -1.87 -1.35 29.20
CA ASP A 129 -0.87 -1.16 28.13
C ASP A 129 -1.35 -1.72 26.80
N SER A 130 -2.08 -2.83 26.81
CA SER A 130 -2.67 -3.42 25.60
C SER A 130 -3.69 -2.48 24.95
N ARG A 131 -4.62 -1.92 25.75
CA ARG A 131 -5.57 -0.89 25.28
C ARG A 131 -4.87 0.39 24.83
N TRP A 132 -3.76 0.73 25.47
CA TRP A 132 -2.97 1.90 25.09
C TRP A 132 -2.31 1.72 23.72
N LEU A 133 -1.73 0.55 23.44
CA LEU A 133 -1.16 0.23 22.12
C LEU A 133 -2.23 0.20 21.01
N GLU A 134 -3.44 -0.24 21.32
CA GLU A 134 -4.57 -0.16 20.38
C GLU A 134 -4.97 1.30 20.11
N THR A 135 -5.01 2.15 21.15
CA THR A 135 -5.29 3.58 21.00
C THR A 135 -4.24 4.26 20.11
N LEU A 136 -2.96 3.95 20.33
CA LEU A 136 -1.85 4.43 19.48
C LEU A 136 -2.00 3.99 18.02
N TYR A 137 -2.42 2.75 17.79
CA TYR A 137 -2.68 2.24 16.45
C TYR A 137 -3.82 3.00 15.76
N ARG A 138 -4.95 3.21 16.46
CA ARG A 138 -6.12 3.90 15.90
C ARG A 138 -5.85 5.38 15.63
N GLU A 139 -5.26 6.10 16.59
CA GLU A 139 -4.99 7.55 16.48
C GLU A 139 -3.78 7.89 15.60
N GLY A 140 -2.83 6.98 15.42
CA GLY A 140 -1.66 7.16 14.55
C GLY A 140 -1.86 6.56 13.16
N PHE A 141 -1.90 5.23 13.08
CA PHE A 141 -1.94 4.51 11.80
C PHE A 141 -3.32 4.61 11.14
N GLU A 142 -4.41 4.24 11.82
CA GLU A 142 -5.74 4.27 11.18
C GLU A 142 -6.22 5.69 10.91
N ALA A 143 -5.78 6.68 11.70
CA ALA A 143 -6.04 8.08 11.40
C ALA A 143 -5.56 8.44 9.99
N VAL A 144 -4.36 8.02 9.59
CA VAL A 144 -3.84 8.28 8.23
C VAL A 144 -4.39 7.27 7.23
N PHE A 145 -4.16 5.98 7.46
CA PHE A 145 -4.49 4.91 6.52
C PHE A 145 -5.99 4.79 6.27
N GLY A 146 -6.82 4.95 7.30
CA GLY A 146 -8.28 4.93 7.19
C GLY A 146 -8.83 6.08 6.36
N SER A 147 -8.14 7.22 6.29
CA SER A 147 -8.51 8.31 5.37
C SER A 147 -8.23 7.96 3.91
N TRP A 148 -7.21 7.15 3.64
CA TRP A 148 -6.89 6.69 2.29
C TRP A 148 -7.90 5.66 1.79
N MET A 149 -8.52 4.92 2.72
CA MET A 149 -9.55 3.92 2.48
C MET A 149 -10.97 4.51 2.45
N GLY A 150 -11.14 5.73 2.96
CA GLY A 150 -12.42 6.42 2.98
C GLY A 150 -12.89 6.96 1.63
N ARG A 151 -14.13 7.44 1.60
CA ARG A 151 -14.85 7.87 0.38
C ARG A 151 -14.15 8.93 -0.48
N TYR A 152 -13.26 9.73 0.11
CA TYR A 152 -12.57 10.81 -0.59
C TYR A 152 -11.29 10.36 -1.30
N SER A 153 -10.74 9.20 -0.93
CA SER A 153 -9.50 8.67 -1.49
C SER A 153 -9.71 7.35 -2.23
N CYS A 154 -10.55 6.45 -1.69
CA CYS A 154 -10.84 5.17 -2.32
C CYS A 154 -11.66 5.37 -3.61
N PRO A 155 -11.08 5.07 -4.80
CA PRO A 155 -11.74 5.37 -6.07
C PRO A 155 -12.98 4.50 -6.33
N PHE A 156 -13.13 3.38 -5.61
CA PHE A 156 -14.31 2.51 -5.68
C PHE A 156 -15.53 3.07 -4.92
N LEU A 157 -15.30 3.97 -3.96
CA LEU A 157 -16.34 4.56 -3.14
C LEU A 157 -16.79 5.94 -3.65
N PHE A 158 -16.21 6.42 -4.76
CA PHE A 158 -16.51 7.73 -5.28
C PHE A 158 -17.99 7.85 -5.67
N GLY A 159 -18.66 8.92 -5.22
CA GLY A 159 -20.08 9.17 -5.47
C GLY A 159 -21.04 8.43 -4.52
N HIS A 160 -20.55 7.56 -3.63
CA HIS A 160 -21.37 6.92 -2.60
C HIS A 160 -21.49 7.82 -1.36
N ASN A 161 -22.57 8.60 -1.29
CA ASN A 161 -22.79 9.55 -0.19
C ASN A 161 -22.90 8.90 1.21
N LEU A 162 -23.25 7.61 1.25
CA LEU A 162 -23.37 6.81 2.48
C LEU A 162 -22.05 6.16 2.91
N ALA A 163 -21.00 6.21 2.08
CA ALA A 163 -19.70 5.62 2.44
C ALA A 163 -19.01 6.46 3.51
N ASP A 164 -18.28 5.78 4.39
CA ASP A 164 -17.57 6.42 5.49
C ASP A 164 -16.42 7.31 4.98
N LYS A 165 -16.24 8.44 5.67
CA LYS A 165 -15.11 9.35 5.44
C LYS A 165 -13.79 8.72 5.87
N TYR A 166 -13.83 7.91 6.93
CA TYR A 166 -12.69 7.24 7.54
C TYR A 166 -13.07 5.79 7.78
N VAL A 167 -12.25 4.87 7.29
CA VAL A 167 -12.51 3.43 7.42
C VAL A 167 -11.50 2.85 8.40
N SER A 168 -11.99 2.27 9.49
CA SER A 168 -11.18 1.38 10.32
C SER A 168 -10.92 0.10 9.54
N ILE A 169 -9.66 -0.11 9.13
CA ILE A 169 -9.30 -1.28 8.31
C ILE A 169 -9.39 -2.57 9.12
N SER A 170 -9.13 -2.48 10.43
CA SER A 170 -9.31 -3.59 11.37
C SER A 170 -10.78 -4.01 11.43
N ASP A 171 -11.69 -3.07 11.70
CA ASP A 171 -13.12 -3.35 11.78
C ASP A 171 -13.69 -3.81 10.42
N LEU A 172 -13.20 -3.25 9.31
CA LEU A 172 -13.55 -3.69 7.95
C LEU A 172 -13.16 -5.16 7.71
N CYS A 173 -11.95 -5.56 8.10
CA CYS A 173 -11.49 -6.93 7.95
C CYS A 173 -12.27 -7.90 8.84
N CYS A 174 -12.61 -7.48 10.07
CA CYS A 174 -13.50 -8.23 10.96
C CYS A 174 -14.87 -8.45 10.32
N HIS A 175 -15.46 -7.39 9.76
CA HIS A 175 -16.76 -7.45 9.08
C HIS A 175 -16.74 -8.41 7.89
N LEU A 176 -15.74 -8.30 7.01
CA LEU A 176 -15.61 -9.19 5.84
C LEU A 176 -15.43 -10.66 6.24
N ASP A 177 -14.61 -10.95 7.25
CA ASP A 177 -14.43 -12.30 7.77
C ASP A 177 -15.74 -12.85 8.38
N GLY A 178 -16.53 -12.00 9.06
CA GLY A 178 -17.86 -12.34 9.57
C GLY A 178 -18.83 -12.72 8.46
N CYS A 179 -18.97 -11.88 7.43
CA CYS A 179 -19.82 -12.17 6.27
C CYS A 179 -19.43 -13.48 5.57
N MET A 180 -18.13 -13.76 5.45
CA MET A 180 -17.66 -15.02 4.87
C MET A 180 -17.98 -16.23 5.74
N ALA A 181 -17.93 -16.09 7.06
CA ALA A 181 -18.30 -17.16 7.99
C ALA A 181 -19.81 -17.46 7.92
N ASP A 182 -20.65 -16.43 7.86
CA ASP A 182 -22.10 -16.58 7.75
C ASP A 182 -22.49 -17.27 6.43
N ALA A 183 -21.85 -16.88 5.31
CA ALA A 183 -22.05 -17.53 4.02
C ALA A 183 -21.61 -19.01 4.02
N ALA A 184 -20.58 -19.37 4.79
CA ALA A 184 -20.13 -20.76 4.93
C ALA A 184 -21.08 -21.59 5.82
N ALA A 185 -21.60 -21.00 6.90
CA ALA A 185 -22.56 -21.63 7.79
C ALA A 185 -23.89 -21.94 7.07
N ASN A 186 -24.37 -21.00 6.24
CA ASN A 186 -25.56 -21.19 5.40
C ASN A 186 -25.40 -22.33 4.37
N ASN A 187 -24.17 -22.68 4.02
CA ASN A 187 -23.84 -23.78 3.10
C ASN A 187 -23.58 -25.13 3.82
N GLY A 188 -23.94 -25.25 5.10
CA GLY A 188 -23.89 -26.52 5.84
C GLY A 188 -22.50 -26.94 6.35
N GLN A 189 -21.54 -26.01 6.41
CA GLN A 189 -20.24 -26.27 7.05
C GLN A 189 -20.37 -26.17 8.58
N SER A 190 -19.84 -27.16 9.31
CA SER A 190 -19.98 -27.25 10.77
C SER A 190 -19.37 -26.03 11.51
N PRO A 191 -20.12 -25.38 12.42
CA PRO A 191 -19.70 -24.14 13.08
C PRO A 191 -18.60 -24.32 14.15
N GLY A 192 -18.36 -25.53 14.65
CA GLY A 192 -17.50 -25.77 15.83
C GLY A 192 -16.01 -25.47 15.63
N ARG A 193 -15.46 -25.70 14.44
CA ARG A 193 -14.03 -25.45 14.13
C ARG A 193 -13.74 -24.00 13.69
N GLY A 194 -14.78 -23.23 13.39
CA GLY A 194 -14.69 -21.84 12.94
C GLY A 194 -14.39 -20.87 14.08
N SER A 195 -14.97 -21.10 15.26
CA SER A 195 -14.86 -20.20 16.42
C SER A 195 -13.43 -20.14 16.99
N GLU A 196 -12.81 -21.30 17.30
CA GLU A 196 -11.43 -21.35 17.80
C GLU A 196 -10.44 -20.74 16.81
N ARG A 197 -10.60 -21.03 15.51
CA ARG A 197 -9.77 -20.43 14.45
C ARG A 197 -9.94 -18.91 14.39
N CYS A 198 -11.16 -18.41 14.54
CA CYS A 198 -11.48 -16.99 14.57
C CYS A 198 -10.77 -16.29 15.75
N CYS A 199 -10.84 -16.87 16.95
CA CYS A 199 -10.16 -16.35 18.14
C CYS A 199 -8.63 -16.28 17.95
N LEU A 200 -8.02 -17.30 17.34
CA LEU A 200 -6.58 -17.31 17.10
C LEU A 200 -6.13 -16.28 16.05
N ILE A 201 -6.95 -16.04 15.01
CA ILE A 201 -6.69 -14.98 14.02
C ILE A 201 -6.78 -13.61 14.69
N GLU A 202 -7.79 -13.41 15.52
CA GLU A 202 -7.95 -12.17 16.29
C GLU A 202 -6.76 -11.92 17.20
N GLN A 203 -6.35 -12.93 17.98
CA GLN A 203 -5.18 -12.82 18.87
C GLN A 203 -3.90 -12.47 18.11
N SER A 204 -3.71 -13.02 16.91
CA SER A 204 -2.54 -12.72 16.07
C SER A 204 -2.58 -11.29 15.53
N LEU A 205 -3.77 -10.80 15.15
CA LEU A 205 -3.95 -9.41 14.72
C LEU A 205 -3.66 -8.46 15.88
N GLN A 206 -4.20 -8.71 17.07
CA GLN A 206 -3.95 -7.89 18.26
C GLN A 206 -2.47 -7.89 18.66
N SER A 207 -1.80 -9.04 18.60
CA SER A 207 -0.35 -9.13 18.86
C SER A 207 0.47 -8.35 17.83
N THR A 208 0.02 -8.34 16.57
CA THR A 208 0.66 -7.56 15.50
C THR A 208 0.42 -6.06 15.69
N ILE A 209 -0.79 -5.64 16.05
CA ILE A 209 -1.11 -4.25 16.39
C ILE A 209 -0.25 -3.78 17.57
N ALA A 210 -0.15 -4.59 18.63
CA ALA A 210 0.70 -4.30 19.78
C ALA A 210 2.18 -4.15 19.37
N SER A 211 2.70 -5.09 18.57
CA SER A 211 4.07 -5.01 18.06
C SER A 211 4.31 -3.80 17.16
N PHE A 212 3.34 -3.47 16.30
CA PHE A 212 3.42 -2.30 15.43
C PHE A 212 3.49 -1.02 16.27
N SER A 213 2.57 -0.87 17.22
CA SER A 213 2.45 0.31 18.07
C SER A 213 3.54 0.45 19.12
N ALA A 214 4.24 -0.64 19.47
CA ALA A 214 5.28 -0.66 20.49
C ALA A 214 6.37 0.42 20.29
N ARG A 215 6.60 0.82 19.03
CA ARG A 215 7.56 1.88 18.64
C ARG A 215 7.29 3.24 19.31
N TRP A 216 6.07 3.49 19.76
CA TRP A 216 5.69 4.74 20.44
C TRP A 216 5.67 4.63 21.95
N LEU A 217 5.94 3.46 22.54
CA LEU A 217 6.03 3.31 24.00
C LEU A 217 7.07 4.24 24.64
N PRO A 218 8.30 4.39 24.11
CA PRO A 218 9.32 5.26 24.73
C PRO A 218 8.87 6.71 24.90
N ILE A 219 7.99 7.21 24.02
CA ILE A 219 7.51 8.60 24.03
C ILE A 219 6.12 8.77 24.66
N SER A 220 5.45 7.67 25.03
CA SER A 220 4.06 7.69 25.51
C SER A 220 3.81 6.93 26.82
N SER A 221 4.82 6.23 27.35
CA SER A 221 4.69 5.48 28.59
C SER A 221 4.52 6.39 29.80
N ARG A 222 3.71 5.95 30.78
CA ARG A 222 3.54 6.62 32.08
C ARG A 222 4.69 6.31 33.03
N THR A 223 5.20 5.10 32.93
CA THR A 223 6.24 4.57 33.81
C THR A 223 7.58 5.07 33.33
N ALA A 224 8.41 5.55 34.26
CA ALA A 224 9.84 5.76 34.06
C ALA A 224 10.58 4.41 33.93
N LEU A 225 10.07 3.52 33.06
CA LEU A 225 10.81 2.38 32.58
C LEU A 225 12.09 2.93 31.93
N SER A 226 13.22 2.28 32.20
CA SER A 226 14.47 2.69 31.56
C SER A 226 14.31 2.55 30.04
N GLU A 227 15.09 3.30 29.26
CA GLU A 227 15.13 3.13 27.80
C GLU A 227 15.44 1.66 27.42
N ASN A 228 16.22 0.97 28.25
CA ASN A 228 16.55 -0.43 28.08
C ASN A 228 15.33 -1.35 28.25
N ASP A 229 14.44 -1.07 29.22
CA ASP A 229 13.23 -1.87 29.44
C ASP A 229 12.24 -1.73 28.28
N HIS A 230 12.08 -0.51 27.76
CA HIS A 230 11.27 -0.28 26.55
C HIS A 230 11.82 -1.05 25.36
N ARG A 231 13.15 -1.04 25.16
CA ARG A 231 13.79 -1.79 24.07
C ARG A 231 13.53 -3.29 24.19
N VAL A 232 13.69 -3.87 25.38
CA VAL A 232 13.40 -5.30 25.63
C VAL A 232 11.93 -5.62 25.35
N LEU A 233 11.00 -4.77 25.77
CA LEU A 233 9.57 -4.96 25.52
C LEU A 233 9.23 -4.89 24.03
N VAL A 234 9.75 -3.90 23.30
CA VAL A 234 9.55 -3.76 21.84
C VAL A 234 10.07 -5.00 21.11
N GLN A 235 11.27 -5.48 21.46
CA GLN A 235 11.83 -6.72 20.90
C GLN A 235 10.95 -7.94 21.22
N ALA A 236 10.46 -8.07 22.45
CA ALA A 236 9.61 -9.19 22.86
C ALA A 236 8.28 -9.22 22.09
N LEU A 237 7.62 -8.06 21.91
CA LEU A 237 6.38 -7.94 21.14
C LEU A 237 6.61 -8.29 19.67
N TRP A 238 7.70 -7.82 19.07
CA TRP A 238 8.07 -8.16 17.70
C TRP A 238 8.32 -9.66 17.51
N ARG A 239 9.11 -10.27 18.40
CA ARG A 239 9.34 -11.74 18.38
C ARG A 239 8.04 -12.51 18.56
N HIS A 240 7.13 -12.02 19.41
CA HIS A 240 5.84 -12.65 19.60
C HIS A 240 4.99 -12.64 18.33
N ALA A 241 4.79 -11.46 17.71
CA ALA A 241 4.04 -11.33 16.46
C ALA A 241 4.68 -12.15 15.32
N ARG A 242 6.02 -12.11 15.20
CA ARG A 242 6.76 -12.85 14.16
C ARG A 242 6.54 -14.35 14.23
N ARG A 243 6.49 -14.94 15.44
CA ARG A 243 6.24 -16.38 15.63
C ARG A 243 4.89 -16.84 15.08
N ASP A 244 3.91 -15.94 15.01
CA ASP A 244 2.57 -16.27 14.50
C ASP A 244 2.44 -16.14 12.99
N MET A 245 3.35 -15.43 12.31
CA MET A 245 3.25 -15.15 10.87
C MET A 245 3.14 -16.43 10.03
N LEU A 246 3.88 -17.49 10.37
CA LEU A 246 3.79 -18.76 9.64
C LEU A 246 2.40 -19.40 9.76
N ARG A 247 1.78 -19.29 10.93
CA ARG A 247 0.42 -19.80 11.16
C ARG A 247 -0.60 -18.95 10.39
N ILE A 248 -0.40 -17.63 10.35
CA ILE A 248 -1.29 -16.68 9.69
C ILE A 248 -1.26 -16.82 8.16
N ILE A 249 -0.09 -17.06 7.56
CA ILE A 249 0.03 -17.38 6.13
C ILE A 249 -0.87 -18.57 5.75
N ASN A 250 -0.92 -19.59 6.62
CA ASN A 250 -1.69 -20.82 6.42
C ASN A 250 -3.18 -20.68 6.77
N ARG A 251 -3.66 -19.51 7.21
CA ARG A 251 -5.05 -19.27 7.60
C ARG A 251 -5.70 -18.10 6.83
N PRO A 252 -5.80 -18.14 5.49
CA PRO A 252 -6.33 -17.02 4.72
C PRO A 252 -7.66 -16.47 5.24
N SER A 253 -7.66 -15.18 5.56
CA SER A 253 -8.79 -14.34 5.99
C SER A 253 -8.40 -12.86 5.80
N TYR A 254 -9.34 -11.93 5.82
CA TYR A 254 -9.05 -10.50 5.70
C TYR A 254 -8.24 -10.00 6.90
N ARG A 255 -8.52 -10.47 8.13
CA ARG A 255 -7.69 -10.16 9.30
C ARG A 255 -6.29 -10.77 9.22
N SER A 256 -6.16 -11.95 8.62
CA SER A 256 -4.84 -12.58 8.38
C SER A 256 -4.02 -11.78 7.38
N MET A 257 -4.65 -11.31 6.28
CA MET A 257 -4.04 -10.38 5.34
C MET A 257 -3.58 -9.10 6.05
N LEU A 258 -4.45 -8.46 6.84
CA LEU A 258 -4.10 -7.25 7.58
C LEU A 258 -2.93 -7.47 8.55
N SER A 259 -2.93 -8.59 9.29
CA SER A 259 -1.85 -8.95 10.21
C SER A 259 -0.50 -9.05 9.46
N LEU A 260 -0.47 -9.71 8.30
CA LEU A 260 0.74 -9.85 7.50
C LEU A 260 1.24 -8.49 6.97
N LEU A 261 0.33 -7.65 6.46
CA LEU A 261 0.68 -6.32 5.95
C LEU A 261 1.18 -5.39 7.08
N LEU A 262 0.54 -5.44 8.25
CA LEU A 262 0.91 -4.63 9.40
C LEU A 262 2.24 -5.07 10.01
N PHE A 263 2.48 -6.38 10.09
CA PHE A 263 3.78 -6.91 10.51
C PHE A 263 4.89 -6.49 9.53
N ALA A 264 4.63 -6.50 8.22
CA ALA A 264 5.60 -6.03 7.23
C ALA A 264 5.96 -4.54 7.38
N LEU A 265 5.04 -3.70 7.88
CA LEU A 265 5.31 -2.30 8.21
C LEU A 265 5.92 -2.10 9.60
N THR A 266 6.04 -3.15 10.40
CA THR A 266 6.60 -3.06 11.74
C THR A 266 8.12 -3.00 11.64
N PRO A 267 8.78 -1.90 12.09
CA PRO A 267 10.22 -1.80 12.06
C PRO A 267 10.86 -2.93 12.83
N ILE A 268 11.94 -3.47 12.28
CA ILE A 268 12.78 -4.42 12.99
C ILE A 268 13.40 -3.68 14.19
N PRO A 269 13.22 -4.17 15.41
CA PRO A 269 13.78 -3.51 16.58
C PRO A 269 15.31 -3.47 16.54
N ASP A 270 15.89 -2.40 17.07
CA ASP A 270 17.32 -2.33 17.34
C ASP A 270 17.75 -3.45 18.30
N GLY A 271 18.92 -4.04 18.06
CA GLY A 271 19.44 -5.19 18.81
C GLY A 271 19.01 -6.57 18.29
N ILE A 272 18.23 -6.66 17.21
CA ILE A 272 18.01 -7.92 16.48
C ILE A 272 19.18 -8.17 15.51
N SER A 273 19.86 -9.32 15.67
CA SER A 273 20.99 -9.68 14.82
C SER A 273 20.54 -10.07 13.40
N GLU A 274 21.46 -10.06 12.44
CA GLU A 274 21.16 -10.44 11.06
C GLU A 274 20.81 -11.93 10.94
N GLU A 275 21.41 -12.79 11.76
CA GLU A 275 21.10 -14.22 11.85
C GLU A 275 19.67 -14.44 12.37
N GLU A 276 19.28 -13.76 13.46
CA GLU A 276 17.91 -13.82 13.96
C GLU A 276 16.92 -13.33 12.90
N GLU A 277 17.27 -12.29 12.14
CA GLU A 277 16.46 -11.77 11.03
C GLU A 277 16.34 -12.78 9.87
N ALA A 278 17.40 -13.51 9.55
CA ALA A 278 17.40 -14.53 8.50
C ALA A 278 16.63 -15.81 8.88
N ASP A 279 16.60 -16.18 10.17
CA ASP A 279 16.02 -17.44 10.67
C ASP A 279 14.48 -17.52 10.64
N GLY A 280 13.79 -16.43 10.29
CA GLY A 280 12.33 -16.36 10.34
C GLY A 280 11.71 -15.66 9.14
N ILE A 281 10.40 -15.47 9.18
CA ILE A 281 9.66 -14.88 8.05
C ILE A 281 10.00 -13.39 7.96
N SER A 282 10.43 -12.97 6.77
CA SER A 282 10.71 -11.56 6.46
C SER A 282 9.41 -10.77 6.24
N GLY A 283 9.49 -9.45 6.42
CA GLY A 283 8.37 -8.55 6.10
C GLY A 283 7.92 -8.68 4.64
N GLN A 284 8.84 -8.87 3.71
CA GLN A 284 8.51 -9.05 2.29
C GLN A 284 7.75 -10.35 2.01
N ALA A 285 8.14 -11.45 2.65
CA ALA A 285 7.39 -12.69 2.56
C ALA A 285 5.96 -12.52 3.10
N CYS A 286 5.79 -11.71 4.16
CA CYS A 286 4.47 -11.37 4.68
C CYS A 286 3.64 -10.56 3.67
N VAL A 287 4.22 -9.54 3.02
CA VAL A 287 3.53 -8.78 1.95
C VAL A 287 3.07 -9.72 0.85
N HIS A 288 3.95 -10.55 0.28
CA HIS A 288 3.59 -11.47 -0.80
C HIS A 288 2.46 -12.43 -0.40
N ALA A 289 2.56 -13.02 0.80
CA ALA A 289 1.52 -13.90 1.30
C ALA A 289 0.18 -13.17 1.49
N ALA A 290 0.19 -11.93 1.99
CA ALA A 290 -1.03 -11.13 2.16
C ALA A 290 -1.69 -10.81 0.81
N LEU A 291 -0.90 -10.40 -0.19
CA LEU A 291 -1.38 -10.09 -1.54
C LEU A 291 -1.97 -11.34 -2.22
N GLN A 292 -1.34 -12.50 -2.03
CA GLN A 292 -1.90 -13.78 -2.49
C GLN A 292 -3.19 -14.14 -1.75
N GLN A 293 -3.27 -13.89 -0.44
CA GLN A 293 -4.48 -14.14 0.35
C GLN A 293 -5.66 -13.34 -0.18
N ILE A 294 -5.51 -12.03 -0.42
CA ILE A 294 -6.63 -11.23 -0.95
C ILE A 294 -7.04 -11.65 -2.36
N GLN A 295 -6.09 -11.98 -3.26
CA GLN A 295 -6.44 -12.54 -4.57
C GLN A 295 -7.27 -13.81 -4.43
N THR A 296 -6.84 -14.69 -3.52
CA THR A 296 -7.53 -15.96 -3.26
C THR A 296 -8.92 -15.73 -2.69
N LEU A 297 -9.07 -14.86 -1.69
CA LEU A 297 -10.34 -14.54 -1.04
C LEU A 297 -11.36 -13.99 -2.06
N ARG A 298 -10.92 -13.07 -2.92
CA ARG A 298 -11.76 -12.49 -3.98
C ARG A 298 -12.10 -13.49 -5.08
N ALA A 299 -11.17 -14.38 -5.43
CA ALA A 299 -11.39 -15.41 -6.46
C ALA A 299 -12.31 -16.55 -5.98
N ARG A 300 -12.28 -16.90 -4.68
CA ARG A 300 -13.14 -17.94 -4.09
C ARG A 300 -14.64 -17.66 -4.23
N GLN A 301 -15.00 -16.40 -4.37
CA GLN A 301 -16.39 -15.99 -4.59
C GLN A 301 -16.87 -16.19 -6.03
N LYS A 302 -15.94 -16.41 -6.98
CA LYS A 302 -16.26 -16.40 -8.41
C LYS A 302 -16.01 -17.77 -9.05
N ASN A 303 -14.97 -18.48 -8.63
CA ASN A 303 -14.47 -19.67 -9.34
C ASN A 303 -14.18 -20.86 -8.40
N LEU A 304 -14.31 -22.07 -8.95
CA LEU A 304 -13.78 -23.30 -8.35
C LEU A 304 -12.25 -23.17 -8.24
N GLN A 305 -11.69 -23.43 -7.07
CA GLN A 305 -10.23 -23.42 -6.86
C GLN A 305 -9.74 -24.84 -6.63
N PHE A 306 -8.65 -25.23 -7.27
CA PHE A 306 -8.01 -26.52 -7.05
C PHE A 306 -6.50 -26.36 -6.86
N SER A 307 -5.94 -27.24 -6.04
CA SER A 307 -4.52 -27.45 -5.83
C SER A 307 -4.28 -28.96 -5.81
N GLY A 308 -3.03 -29.40 -5.97
CA GLY A 308 -2.67 -30.83 -5.92
C GLY A 308 -3.11 -31.54 -4.62
N SER A 309 -3.44 -30.80 -3.56
CA SER A 309 -3.92 -31.34 -2.29
C SER A 309 -5.41 -31.11 -1.97
N LYS A 310 -6.11 -30.18 -2.65
CA LYS A 310 -7.49 -29.76 -2.28
C LYS A 310 -8.27 -29.17 -3.46
N VAL A 311 -9.57 -29.44 -3.50
CA VAL A 311 -10.54 -28.77 -4.38
C VAL A 311 -11.55 -28.01 -3.50
N SER A 312 -11.64 -26.69 -3.68
CA SER A 312 -12.56 -25.81 -2.95
C SER A 312 -13.69 -25.37 -3.87
N PRO A 313 -14.95 -25.73 -3.59
CA PRO A 313 -16.10 -25.32 -4.40
C PRO A 313 -16.24 -23.80 -4.44
N SER A 314 -16.70 -23.26 -5.57
CA SER A 314 -17.13 -21.87 -5.65
C SER A 314 -18.28 -21.65 -4.67
N LEU A 315 -18.20 -20.61 -3.84
CA LEU A 315 -19.34 -20.14 -3.06
C LEU A 315 -20.31 -19.51 -4.06
N LYS A 316 -21.34 -20.26 -4.50
CA LYS A 316 -22.41 -19.70 -5.33
C LYS A 316 -23.06 -18.57 -4.53
N SER A 317 -22.75 -17.32 -4.87
CA SER A 317 -23.62 -16.20 -4.53
C SER A 317 -24.99 -16.54 -5.10
N GLN A 318 -25.97 -16.79 -4.23
CA GLN A 318 -27.35 -16.94 -4.67
C GLN A 318 -27.69 -15.67 -5.45
N GLY A 319 -28.13 -15.88 -6.70
CA GLY A 319 -28.25 -14.82 -7.68
C GLY A 319 -29.11 -13.68 -7.17
N ILE A 320 -28.64 -12.46 -7.41
CA ILE A 320 -29.36 -11.17 -7.44
C ILE A 320 -30.87 -11.35 -7.17
N VAL A 321 -31.26 -11.35 -5.90
CA VAL A 321 -32.66 -11.26 -5.47
C VAL A 321 -32.94 -9.79 -5.21
N THR A 322 -33.94 -9.24 -5.91
CA THR A 322 -34.37 -7.84 -5.77
C THR A 322 -35.22 -7.66 -4.52
N THR A 323 -34.61 -7.73 -3.33
CA THR A 323 -35.20 -7.45 -2.00
C THR A 323 -34.09 -6.90 -1.05
N PRO A 324 -34.36 -6.54 0.23
CA PRO A 324 -33.43 -5.82 1.12
C PRO A 324 -32.00 -6.40 1.27
N GLU A 325 -31.80 -7.67 0.90
CA GLU A 325 -30.51 -8.36 0.72
C GLU A 325 -29.56 -7.66 -0.29
N SER A 326 -30.09 -6.81 -1.17
CA SER A 326 -29.30 -5.99 -2.11
C SER A 326 -28.44 -4.93 -1.41
N ILE A 327 -28.87 -4.43 -0.24
CA ILE A 327 -28.11 -3.45 0.54
C ILE A 327 -26.91 -4.12 1.22
N GLU A 328 -27.11 -5.30 1.83
CA GLU A 328 -26.02 -6.09 2.43
C GLU A 328 -25.01 -6.57 1.38
N THR A 329 -25.49 -6.99 0.20
CA THR A 329 -24.62 -7.36 -0.93
C THR A 329 -23.79 -6.16 -1.43
N SER A 330 -24.38 -4.96 -1.48
CA SER A 330 -23.65 -3.73 -1.84
C SER A 330 -22.64 -3.30 -0.77
N GLY A 331 -22.96 -3.49 0.52
CA GLY A 331 -22.07 -3.24 1.64
C GLY A 331 -20.83 -4.14 1.62
N PHE A 332 -21.03 -5.45 1.39
CA PHE A 332 -19.93 -6.39 1.25
C PHE A 332 -19.02 -6.06 0.05
N ILE A 333 -19.58 -5.76 -1.13
CA ILE A 333 -18.78 -5.43 -2.33
C ILE A 333 -17.94 -4.17 -2.11
N ASN A 334 -18.52 -3.14 -1.49
CA ASN A 334 -17.81 -1.91 -1.17
C ASN A 334 -16.70 -2.16 -0.13
N ALA A 335 -16.99 -2.96 0.89
CA ALA A 335 -16.01 -3.35 1.89
C ALA A 335 -14.85 -4.16 1.28
N GLU A 336 -15.15 -5.15 0.43
CA GLU A 336 -14.13 -5.95 -0.25
C GLU A 336 -13.31 -5.09 -1.21
N SER A 337 -13.94 -4.17 -1.95
CA SER A 337 -13.25 -3.24 -2.84
C SER A 337 -12.32 -2.29 -2.08
N THR A 338 -12.72 -1.89 -0.87
CA THR A 338 -11.90 -1.08 0.04
C THR A 338 -10.70 -1.88 0.56
N ALA A 339 -10.91 -3.14 0.97
CA ALA A 339 -9.80 -4.03 1.34
C ALA A 339 -8.85 -4.29 0.16
N TYR A 340 -9.37 -4.37 -1.07
CA TYR A 340 -8.55 -4.48 -2.27
C TYR A 340 -7.74 -3.21 -2.55
N TRP A 341 -8.33 -2.03 -2.36
CA TRP A 341 -7.62 -0.76 -2.45
C TRP A 341 -6.51 -0.64 -1.40
N ALA A 342 -6.75 -1.12 -0.18
CA ALA A 342 -5.72 -1.25 0.85
C ALA A 342 -4.56 -2.10 0.34
N ALA A 343 -4.83 -3.31 -0.14
CA ALA A 343 -3.80 -4.22 -0.64
C ALA A 343 -3.02 -3.64 -1.85
N LEU A 344 -3.70 -2.95 -2.78
CA LEU A 344 -3.05 -2.22 -3.88
C LEU A 344 -2.11 -1.11 -3.40
N THR A 345 -2.46 -0.45 -2.28
CA THR A 345 -1.60 0.56 -1.65
C THR A 345 -0.28 -0.06 -1.20
N PHE A 346 -0.33 -1.22 -0.55
CA PHE A 346 0.85 -1.97 -0.13
C PHE A 346 1.66 -2.51 -1.31
N ASP A 347 1.00 -3.11 -2.30
CA ASP A 347 1.65 -3.65 -3.50
C ASP A 347 2.43 -2.57 -4.26
N THR A 348 1.81 -1.40 -4.44
CA THR A 348 2.43 -0.25 -5.10
C THR A 348 3.58 0.33 -4.27
N SER A 349 3.38 0.45 -2.95
CA SER A 349 4.43 0.92 -2.03
C SER A 349 5.66 0.01 -2.06
N ALA A 350 5.48 -1.31 -1.99
CA ALA A 350 6.58 -2.28 -2.08
C ALA A 350 7.27 -2.24 -3.45
N SER A 351 6.51 -2.10 -4.53
CA SER A 351 7.07 -1.99 -5.88
C SER A 351 7.97 -0.77 -6.04
N LEU A 352 7.53 0.38 -5.49
CA LEU A 352 8.31 1.62 -5.53
C LEU A 352 9.52 1.56 -4.61
N THR A 353 9.36 1.14 -3.36
CA THR A 353 10.37 1.28 -2.30
C THR A 353 11.36 0.13 -2.21
N LEU A 354 11.00 -1.06 -2.68
CA LEU A 354 11.80 -2.28 -2.52
C LEU A 354 12.13 -2.96 -3.85
N ASN A 355 11.80 -2.31 -4.97
CA ASN A 355 12.01 -2.84 -6.33
C ASN A 355 11.31 -4.19 -6.56
N CYS A 356 10.25 -4.50 -5.80
CA CYS A 356 9.46 -5.70 -6.01
C CYS A 356 8.64 -5.57 -7.31
N ARG A 357 8.36 -6.70 -7.96
CA ARG A 357 7.35 -6.70 -9.03
C ARG A 357 5.95 -6.65 -8.40
N PRO A 358 5.03 -5.84 -8.93
CA PRO A 358 3.67 -5.78 -8.39
C PRO A 358 2.97 -7.13 -8.58
N LEU A 359 2.25 -7.59 -7.57
CA LEU A 359 1.51 -8.87 -7.59
C LEU A 359 0.02 -8.68 -7.91
N LEU A 360 -0.58 -7.54 -7.54
CA LEU A 360 -2.00 -7.27 -7.74
C LEU A 360 -2.30 -6.47 -9.00
N SER A 361 -1.35 -5.64 -9.43
CA SER A 361 -1.50 -4.76 -10.58
C SER A 361 -0.42 -5.04 -11.62
N SER A 362 -0.80 -5.01 -12.88
CA SER A 362 0.11 -5.15 -14.02
C SER A 362 1.21 -4.09 -13.98
N GLY A 363 2.41 -4.47 -14.43
CA GLY A 363 3.58 -3.59 -14.50
C GLY A 363 3.51 -2.61 -15.68
N LEU A 364 4.64 -2.46 -16.38
CA LEU A 364 4.78 -1.57 -17.54
C LEU A 364 3.68 -1.77 -18.59
N PHE A 365 3.33 -3.02 -18.85
CA PHE A 365 2.28 -3.38 -19.79
C PHE A 365 0.99 -3.73 -19.07
N GLY A 366 -0.07 -2.95 -19.30
CA GLY A 366 -1.44 -3.31 -18.91
C GLY A 366 -2.06 -2.44 -17.82
N PHE A 367 -1.26 -1.75 -16.98
CA PHE A 367 -1.80 -0.97 -15.85
C PHE A 367 -2.82 0.09 -16.29
N GLU A 368 -2.65 0.68 -17.49
CA GLU A 368 -3.54 1.73 -18.01
C GLU A 368 -4.99 1.25 -18.20
N PHE A 369 -5.17 -0.05 -18.44
CA PHE A 369 -6.48 -0.65 -18.69
C PHE A 369 -7.18 -1.10 -17.40
N GLU A 370 -6.46 -1.18 -16.28
CA GLU A 370 -7.01 -1.65 -15.03
C GLU A 370 -7.99 -0.63 -14.41
N LEU A 371 -9.09 -1.16 -13.90
CA LEU A 371 -10.16 -0.38 -13.31
C LEU A 371 -9.69 0.59 -12.20
N PRO A 372 -8.85 0.20 -11.22
CA PRO A 372 -8.47 1.10 -10.12
C PRO A 372 -7.81 2.38 -10.65
N TRP A 373 -6.84 2.27 -11.55
CA TRP A 373 -6.09 3.41 -12.08
C TRP A 373 -6.91 4.30 -13.00
N ARG A 374 -7.84 3.70 -13.77
CA ARG A 374 -8.82 4.47 -14.54
C ARG A 374 -9.77 5.25 -13.64
N LEU A 375 -10.22 4.64 -12.54
CA LEU A 375 -11.08 5.32 -11.57
C LEU A 375 -10.34 6.46 -10.88
N VAL A 376 -9.08 6.30 -10.45
CA VAL A 376 -8.28 7.42 -9.88
C VAL A 376 -8.25 8.63 -10.82
N ARG A 377 -7.96 8.41 -12.11
CA ARG A 377 -7.98 9.48 -13.12
C ARG A 377 -9.34 10.14 -13.28
N THR A 378 -10.40 9.34 -13.21
CA THR A 378 -11.78 9.82 -13.35
C THR A 378 -12.21 10.63 -12.13
N CYS A 379 -11.89 10.15 -10.92
CA CYS A 379 -12.12 10.84 -9.66
C CYS A 379 -11.39 12.18 -9.60
N ALA A 380 -10.15 12.25 -10.08
CA ALA A 380 -9.40 13.50 -10.12
C ALA A 380 -10.04 14.55 -11.03
N LYS A 381 -10.56 14.16 -12.21
CA LYS A 381 -11.29 15.07 -13.10
C LYS A 381 -12.56 15.61 -12.46
N MET A 382 -13.37 14.73 -11.86
CA MET A 382 -14.58 15.14 -11.15
C MET A 382 -14.29 16.02 -9.93
N PHE A 383 -13.19 15.73 -9.22
CA PHE A 383 -12.71 16.55 -8.11
C PHE A 383 -12.32 17.96 -8.61
N ASP A 384 -11.54 18.06 -9.69
CA ASP A 384 -11.13 19.34 -10.29
C ASP A 384 -12.34 20.17 -10.73
N GLU A 385 -13.31 19.55 -11.40
CA GLU A 385 -14.58 20.21 -11.78
C GLU A 385 -15.33 20.74 -10.55
N THR A 386 -15.40 19.94 -9.48
CA THR A 386 -16.06 20.35 -8.23
C THR A 386 -15.30 21.48 -7.53
N ALA A 387 -13.97 21.40 -7.50
CA ALA A 387 -13.11 22.34 -6.79
C ALA A 387 -13.08 23.73 -7.45
N LYS A 388 -13.29 23.81 -8.78
CA LYS A 388 -13.42 25.09 -9.50
C LYS A 388 -14.58 25.96 -9.02
N HIS A 389 -15.60 25.35 -8.40
CA HIS A 389 -16.74 26.07 -7.82
C HIS A 389 -16.51 26.50 -6.37
N TRP A 390 -15.40 26.13 -5.75
CA TRP A 390 -15.05 26.61 -4.42
C TRP A 390 -14.54 28.05 -4.52
N SER A 391 -14.96 28.89 -3.58
CA SER A 391 -14.47 30.26 -3.45
C SER A 391 -12.94 30.25 -3.31
N ARG A 392 -12.26 31.11 -4.07
CA ARG A 392 -10.79 31.15 -4.16
C ARG A 392 -10.12 31.85 -2.96
N GLY A 393 -10.66 31.71 -1.75
CA GLY A 393 -10.15 32.38 -0.55
C GLY A 393 -9.85 31.40 0.60
N SER A 394 -8.73 31.62 1.29
CA SER A 394 -8.31 30.83 2.46
C SER A 394 -9.32 30.85 3.62
N SER A 395 -10.15 31.90 3.69
CA SER A 395 -11.19 32.08 4.73
C SER A 395 -12.23 30.94 4.74
N ASP A 396 -12.45 30.28 3.60
CA ASP A 396 -13.45 29.21 3.45
C ASP A 396 -12.86 27.81 3.64
N MET A 397 -11.55 27.71 3.93
CA MET A 397 -10.89 26.44 4.22
C MET A 397 -11.28 25.98 5.63
N THR A 398 -12.18 25.00 5.68
CA THR A 398 -12.58 24.27 6.88
C THR A 398 -11.79 22.98 7.04
N ASP A 399 -11.81 22.40 8.24
CA ASP A 399 -11.14 21.13 8.52
C ASP A 399 -11.68 19.97 7.65
N GLU A 400 -13.00 19.92 7.44
CA GLU A 400 -13.63 18.95 6.54
C GLU A 400 -13.18 19.12 5.08
N ARG A 401 -13.11 20.37 4.60
CA ARG A 401 -12.65 20.68 3.24
C ARG A 401 -11.19 20.27 3.06
N ALA A 402 -10.34 20.59 4.03
CA ALA A 402 -8.94 20.20 4.02
C ALA A 402 -8.79 18.67 3.96
N ASN A 403 -9.54 17.92 4.78
CA ASN A 403 -9.53 16.46 4.74
C ASN A 403 -10.00 15.90 3.39
N GLN A 404 -11.00 16.50 2.75
CA GLN A 404 -11.42 16.12 1.40
C GLN A 404 -10.30 16.31 0.37
N ILE A 405 -9.61 17.47 0.41
CA ILE A 405 -8.49 17.78 -0.50
C ILE A 405 -7.33 16.80 -0.27
N ILE A 406 -6.93 16.61 0.99
CA ILE A 406 -5.81 15.74 1.36
C ILE A 406 -6.09 14.29 0.96
N ALA A 407 -7.28 13.77 1.24
CA ALA A 407 -7.64 12.40 0.87
C ALA A 407 -7.69 12.21 -0.66
N ALA A 408 -8.27 13.15 -1.40
CA ALA A 408 -8.27 13.08 -2.87
C ALA A 408 -6.84 13.13 -3.45
N GLY A 409 -5.98 13.99 -2.90
CA GLY A 409 -4.56 14.04 -3.23
C GLY A 409 -3.81 12.75 -2.90
N ALA A 410 -4.17 12.05 -1.82
CA ALA A 410 -3.55 10.78 -1.45
C ALA A 410 -3.82 9.66 -2.46
N SER A 411 -5.02 9.64 -3.07
CA SER A 411 -5.35 8.73 -4.16
C SER A 411 -4.48 8.98 -5.40
N TRP A 412 -4.30 10.26 -5.78
CA TRP A 412 -3.42 10.63 -6.89
C TRP A 412 -1.95 10.33 -6.59
N LYS A 413 -1.50 10.57 -5.35
CA LYS A 413 -0.17 10.21 -4.88
C LYS A 413 0.11 8.73 -5.13
N LEU A 414 -0.86 7.84 -4.89
CA LEU A 414 -0.66 6.42 -5.15
C LEU A 414 -0.52 6.10 -6.65
N LEU A 415 -1.24 6.80 -7.53
CA LEU A 415 -1.02 6.70 -8.98
C LEU A 415 0.37 7.20 -9.37
N GLY A 416 0.83 8.31 -8.80
CA GLY A 416 2.20 8.80 -8.99
C GLY A 416 3.24 7.74 -8.61
N TRP A 417 3.06 7.11 -7.45
CA TRP A 417 3.92 6.01 -6.99
C TRP A 417 3.90 4.82 -7.96
N LYS A 418 2.73 4.45 -8.47
CA LYS A 418 2.59 3.38 -9.46
C LYS A 418 3.35 3.70 -10.74
N LEU A 419 3.24 4.93 -11.25
CA LEU A 419 3.93 5.37 -12.46
C LEU A 419 5.45 5.39 -12.26
N THR A 420 5.93 5.89 -11.12
CA THR A 420 7.37 5.85 -10.80
C THR A 420 7.87 4.41 -10.69
N ALA A 421 7.09 3.50 -10.08
CA ALA A 421 7.44 2.08 -10.02
C ALA A 421 7.50 1.43 -11.41
N ILE A 422 6.61 1.80 -12.33
CA ILE A 422 6.64 1.35 -13.72
C ILE A 422 7.87 1.87 -14.46
N PHE A 423 8.25 3.13 -14.26
CA PHE A 423 9.48 3.67 -14.83
C PHE A 423 10.71 2.93 -14.30
N LYS A 424 10.75 2.63 -13.00
CA LYS A 424 11.79 1.79 -12.39
C LYS A 424 11.84 0.39 -13.01
N GLU A 425 10.68 -0.23 -13.23
CA GLU A 425 10.56 -1.52 -13.92
C GLU A 425 11.11 -1.43 -15.35
N ALA A 426 10.76 -0.38 -16.11
CA ALA A 426 11.23 -0.17 -17.48
C ALA A 426 12.77 -0.15 -17.56
N LEU A 427 13.42 0.59 -16.66
CA LEU A 427 14.87 0.69 -16.57
C LEU A 427 15.52 -0.62 -16.10
N ARG A 428 15.02 -1.19 -14.99
CA ARG A 428 15.57 -2.39 -14.37
C ARG A 428 15.53 -3.59 -15.32
N ASP A 429 14.44 -3.74 -16.06
CA ASP A 429 14.22 -4.89 -16.94
C ASP A 429 14.81 -4.67 -18.35
N GLY A 430 15.45 -3.52 -18.60
CA GLY A 430 16.17 -3.23 -19.84
C GLY A 430 15.26 -3.07 -21.06
N HIS A 431 14.09 -2.45 -20.88
CA HIS A 431 13.15 -2.21 -21.97
C HIS A 431 13.68 -1.16 -22.97
N ASP A 432 13.15 -1.19 -24.20
CA ASP A 432 13.52 -0.27 -25.26
C ASP A 432 13.30 1.19 -24.88
N GLU A 433 14.11 2.09 -25.46
CA GLU A 433 14.06 3.55 -25.19
C GLU A 433 12.67 4.16 -25.38
N SER A 434 11.85 3.64 -26.30
CA SER A 434 10.48 4.10 -26.49
C SER A 434 9.60 3.84 -25.27
N GLU A 435 9.74 2.68 -24.64
CA GLU A 435 8.97 2.30 -23.45
C GLU A 435 9.49 3.01 -22.20
N VAL A 436 10.82 3.15 -22.06
CA VAL A 436 11.42 3.94 -20.98
C VAL A 436 10.94 5.39 -21.06
N ARG A 437 11.02 6.02 -22.25
CA ARG A 437 10.56 7.40 -22.46
C ARG A 437 9.05 7.55 -22.26
N LYS A 438 8.24 6.57 -22.68
CA LYS A 438 6.80 6.55 -22.41
C LYS A 438 6.50 6.52 -20.91
N ALA A 439 7.15 5.63 -20.17
CA ALA A 439 6.98 5.52 -18.72
C ALA A 439 7.43 6.80 -18.00
N TYR A 440 8.58 7.36 -18.40
CA TYR A 440 9.10 8.63 -17.90
C TYR A 440 8.10 9.78 -18.11
N LEU A 441 7.60 9.97 -19.34
CA LEU A 441 6.62 11.01 -19.65
C LEU A 441 5.33 10.85 -18.84
N ALA A 442 4.88 9.62 -18.61
CA ALA A 442 3.71 9.36 -17.78
C ALA A 442 3.92 9.82 -16.33
N VAL A 443 5.12 9.65 -15.76
CA VAL A 443 5.48 10.18 -14.43
C VAL A 443 5.45 11.71 -14.44
N VAL A 444 6.13 12.34 -15.40
CA VAL A 444 6.19 13.81 -15.53
C VAL A 444 4.79 14.41 -15.69
N ASP A 445 3.94 13.81 -16.51
CA ASP A 445 2.55 14.26 -16.71
C ASP A 445 1.70 14.08 -15.45
N SER A 446 1.96 13.04 -14.65
CA SER A 446 1.30 12.84 -13.36
C SER A 446 1.69 13.93 -12.36
N ILE A 447 2.97 14.34 -12.35
CA ILE A 447 3.47 15.42 -11.49
C ILE A 447 2.81 16.75 -11.87
N LYS A 448 2.77 17.07 -13.17
CA LYS A 448 2.11 18.28 -13.68
C LYS A 448 0.62 18.33 -13.33
N GLN A 449 -0.07 17.20 -13.45
CA GLN A 449 -1.49 17.09 -13.08
C GLN A 449 -1.70 17.29 -11.58
N PHE A 450 -0.85 16.72 -10.72
CA PHE A 450 -0.96 16.98 -9.28
C PHE A 450 -0.71 18.46 -8.95
N GLY A 451 0.29 19.07 -9.59
CA GLY A 451 0.62 20.49 -9.45
C GLY A 451 -0.52 21.41 -9.91
N THR A 452 -1.33 20.97 -10.87
CA THR A 452 -2.47 21.76 -11.37
C THR A 452 -3.71 21.58 -10.50
N VAL A 453 -4.03 20.33 -10.11
CA VAL A 453 -5.31 19.98 -9.47
C VAL A 453 -5.24 20.14 -7.95
N TYR A 454 -4.16 19.70 -7.31
CA TYR A 454 -4.09 19.56 -5.85
C TYR A 454 -3.19 20.58 -5.17
N ARG A 455 -2.01 20.89 -5.75
CA ARG A 455 -1.02 21.77 -5.09
C ARG A 455 -1.59 23.13 -4.65
N PRO A 456 -2.35 23.88 -5.49
CA PRO A 456 -2.89 25.17 -5.05
C PRO A 456 -3.84 25.05 -3.86
N LEU A 457 -4.64 23.98 -3.81
CA LEU A 457 -5.57 23.71 -2.71
C LEU A 457 -4.83 23.28 -1.43
N LEU A 458 -3.77 22.49 -1.56
CA LEU A 458 -2.91 22.07 -0.45
C LEU A 458 -2.13 23.24 0.15
N ASP A 459 -1.74 24.21 -0.67
CA ASP A 459 -1.12 25.46 -0.21
C ASP A 459 -2.11 26.32 0.59
N GLU A 460 -3.39 26.37 0.17
CA GLU A 460 -4.45 27.01 0.96
C GLU A 460 -4.73 26.29 2.28
N CYS A 461 -4.67 24.95 2.30
CA CYS A 461 -4.70 24.18 3.55
C CYS A 461 -3.54 24.58 4.46
N HIS A 462 -2.33 24.72 3.91
CA HIS A 462 -1.15 25.11 4.66
C HIS A 462 -1.24 26.52 5.25
N LYS A 463 -1.77 27.50 4.51
CA LYS A 463 -2.02 28.86 5.01
C LYS A 463 -2.97 28.89 6.22
N ARG A 464 -3.87 27.92 6.32
CA ARG A 464 -4.86 27.80 7.40
C ARG A 464 -4.49 26.78 8.46
N MET A 465 -3.27 26.24 8.42
CA MET A 465 -2.87 25.10 9.23
C MET A 465 -3.06 25.29 10.74
N GLN A 466 -2.88 26.50 11.25
CA GLN A 466 -3.10 26.81 12.68
C GLN A 466 -4.54 26.52 13.15
N PHE A 467 -5.51 26.56 12.24
CA PHE A 467 -6.93 26.33 12.51
C PHE A 467 -7.39 24.88 12.21
N LEU A 468 -6.51 24.05 11.64
CA LEU A 468 -6.83 22.66 11.30
C LEU A 468 -6.57 21.74 12.50
N GLY A 469 -7.34 20.66 12.59
CA GLY A 469 -7.19 19.63 13.61
C GLY A 469 -5.87 18.87 13.46
N GLN A 470 -5.37 18.29 14.57
CA GLN A 470 -4.08 17.59 14.56
C GLN A 470 -4.05 16.37 13.62
N GLN A 471 -5.15 15.64 13.46
CA GLN A 471 -5.26 14.53 12.51
C GLN A 471 -5.18 15.04 11.06
N THR A 472 -5.78 16.18 10.76
CA THR A 472 -5.67 16.86 9.45
C THR A 472 -4.22 17.27 9.17
N LYS A 473 -3.53 17.84 10.17
CA LYS A 473 -2.10 18.17 10.08
C LYS A 473 -1.23 16.95 9.80
N LEU A 474 -1.46 15.84 10.51
CA LEU A 474 -0.76 14.58 10.32
C LEU A 474 -0.98 14.02 8.90
N ARG A 475 -2.22 14.02 8.41
CA ARG A 475 -2.54 13.56 7.06
C ARG A 475 -1.92 14.43 5.98
N TRP A 476 -1.93 15.75 6.17
CA TRP A 476 -1.27 16.70 5.27
C TRP A 476 0.24 16.43 5.24
N PHE A 477 0.88 16.30 6.40
CA PHE A 477 2.30 15.96 6.52
C PHE A 477 2.63 14.66 5.78
N SER A 478 1.85 13.60 6.02
CA SER A 478 2.03 12.31 5.36
C SER A 478 1.87 12.40 3.84
N LEU A 479 0.85 13.13 3.35
CA LEU A 479 0.64 13.33 1.91
C LEU A 479 1.83 14.06 1.27
N MET A 480 2.21 15.22 1.82
CA MET A 480 3.25 16.06 1.25
C MET A 480 4.60 15.33 1.24
N LEU A 481 4.93 14.64 2.33
CA LEU A 481 6.15 13.84 2.42
C LEU A 481 6.13 12.71 1.39
N HIS A 482 5.07 11.89 1.36
CA HIS A 482 5.00 10.73 0.47
C HIS A 482 4.96 11.10 -1.01
N TYR A 483 4.24 12.16 -1.37
CA TYR A 483 4.15 12.60 -2.76
C TYR A 483 5.52 13.07 -3.26
N HIS A 484 6.17 13.99 -2.55
CA HIS A 484 7.47 14.52 -2.99
C HIS A 484 8.61 13.50 -2.83
N LEU A 485 8.51 12.56 -1.88
CA LEU A 485 9.43 11.41 -1.80
C LEU A 485 9.45 10.61 -3.10
N SER A 486 8.31 10.43 -3.78
CA SER A 486 8.29 9.70 -5.06
C SER A 486 9.02 10.43 -6.19
N ILE A 487 9.11 11.76 -6.12
CA ILE A 487 9.87 12.58 -7.06
C ILE A 487 11.37 12.46 -6.73
N LEU A 488 11.75 12.52 -5.46
CA LEU A 488 13.15 12.29 -5.06
C LEU A 488 13.61 10.88 -5.43
N MET A 489 12.75 9.87 -5.30
CA MET A 489 13.03 8.51 -5.75
C MET A 489 13.13 8.38 -7.27
N LEU A 490 12.33 9.16 -8.04
CA LEU A 490 12.48 9.23 -9.50
C LEU A 490 13.87 9.74 -9.87
N VAL A 491 14.30 10.84 -9.25
CA VAL A 491 15.63 11.44 -9.47
C VAL A 491 16.73 10.45 -9.10
N ASP A 492 16.64 9.82 -7.94
CA ASP A 492 17.63 8.84 -7.49
C ASP A 492 17.74 7.64 -8.45
N VAL A 493 16.61 7.15 -8.98
CA VAL A 493 16.61 6.07 -9.97
C VAL A 493 17.30 6.51 -11.27
N ILE A 494 17.04 7.73 -11.74
CA ILE A 494 17.68 8.26 -12.94
C ILE A 494 19.20 8.36 -12.74
N GLU A 495 19.64 8.87 -11.59
CA GLU A 495 21.06 8.98 -11.25
C GLU A 495 21.73 7.61 -11.11
N VAL A 496 21.12 6.66 -10.41
CA VAL A 496 21.66 5.30 -10.21
C VAL A 496 21.74 4.50 -11.52
N THR A 497 20.87 4.81 -12.48
CA THR A 497 20.86 4.17 -13.81
C THR A 497 21.63 4.96 -14.88
N ASP A 498 22.33 6.03 -14.49
CA ASP A 498 23.13 6.89 -15.37
C ASP A 498 22.33 7.54 -16.53
N ARG A 499 21.01 7.70 -16.35
CA ARG A 499 20.09 8.29 -17.35
C ARG A 499 20.01 9.81 -17.26
N HIS A 500 21.16 10.46 -17.15
CA HIS A 500 21.28 11.91 -16.98
C HIS A 500 20.60 12.73 -18.10
N ASP A 501 20.37 12.12 -19.27
CA ASP A 501 19.57 12.70 -20.37
C ASP A 501 18.14 13.06 -19.95
N LEU A 502 17.58 12.36 -18.96
CA LEU A 502 16.23 12.60 -18.44
C LEU A 502 16.19 13.66 -17.33
N LEU A 503 17.30 13.93 -16.63
CA LEU A 503 17.32 14.84 -15.49
C LEU A 503 17.05 16.30 -15.88
N ALA A 504 17.55 16.73 -17.03
CA ALA A 504 17.41 18.12 -17.48
C ALA A 504 15.94 18.55 -17.59
N ASP A 505 15.07 17.62 -17.99
CA ASP A 505 13.63 17.86 -18.17
C ASP A 505 12.85 18.03 -16.84
N ILE A 506 13.44 17.63 -15.70
CA ILE A 506 12.81 17.66 -14.37
C ILE A 506 13.62 18.44 -13.32
N ALA A 507 14.63 19.22 -13.71
CA ALA A 507 15.49 19.94 -12.77
C ALA A 507 14.70 20.87 -11.80
N ASP A 508 13.75 21.64 -12.33
CA ASP A 508 12.88 22.51 -11.52
C ASP A 508 11.95 21.68 -10.61
N ILE A 509 11.43 20.56 -11.12
CA ILE A 509 10.58 19.63 -10.37
C ILE A 509 11.36 19.00 -9.21
N SER A 510 12.63 18.61 -9.44
CA SER A 510 13.53 18.08 -8.41
C SER A 510 13.77 19.12 -7.33
N THR A 511 14.11 20.35 -7.72
CA THR A 511 14.40 21.44 -6.79
C THR A 511 13.18 21.81 -5.94
N ASP A 512 11.97 21.87 -6.52
CA ASP A 512 10.72 22.06 -5.76
C ASP A 512 10.48 20.89 -4.79
N ALA A 513 10.73 19.65 -5.21
CA ALA A 513 10.56 18.48 -4.37
C ALA A 513 11.54 18.46 -3.19
N GLU A 514 12.83 18.75 -3.42
CA GLU A 514 13.85 18.87 -2.37
C GLU A 514 13.44 19.92 -1.32
N ASN A 515 13.08 21.12 -1.78
CA ASN A 515 12.60 22.19 -0.90
C ASN A 515 11.32 21.80 -0.14
N THR A 516 10.37 21.15 -0.82
CA THR A 516 9.09 20.77 -0.20
C THR A 516 9.26 19.66 0.82
N VAL A 517 10.12 18.66 0.60
CA VAL A 517 10.41 17.63 1.60
C VAL A 517 11.10 18.27 2.81
N MET A 518 12.10 19.13 2.62
CA MET A 518 12.76 19.84 3.72
C MET A 518 11.75 20.64 4.56
N ASN A 519 10.90 21.44 3.91
CA ASN A 519 9.85 22.21 4.58
C ASN A 519 8.81 21.33 5.27
N THR A 520 8.49 20.16 4.70
CA THR A 520 7.55 19.20 5.31
C THR A 520 8.16 18.54 6.55
N LEU A 521 9.45 18.20 6.54
CA LEU A 521 10.16 17.70 7.71
C LEU A 521 10.23 18.76 8.82
N ALA A 522 10.58 20.00 8.47
CA ALA A 522 10.53 21.12 9.39
C ALA A 522 9.11 21.31 9.95
N PHE A 523 8.07 21.25 9.11
CA PHE A 523 6.68 21.30 9.55
C PHE A 523 6.36 20.22 10.59
N GLY A 524 6.78 18.98 10.34
CA GLY A 524 6.58 17.84 11.24
C GLY A 524 7.32 17.96 12.58
N LEU A 525 8.43 18.70 12.62
CA LEU A 525 9.18 19.01 13.84
C LEU A 525 8.56 20.14 14.66
N HIS A 526 8.00 21.16 14.01
CA HIS A 526 7.45 22.35 14.68
C HIS A 526 5.98 22.22 15.07
N ASN A 527 5.24 21.29 14.46
CA ASN A 527 3.85 21.02 14.81
C ASN A 527 3.76 19.80 15.70
N THR A 528 2.92 19.88 16.73
CA THR A 528 2.76 18.82 17.72
C THR A 528 1.45 18.07 17.54
N PHE A 529 1.46 16.82 17.98
CA PHE A 529 0.31 15.94 18.09
C PHE A 529 0.16 15.53 19.56
N THR A 530 -1.06 15.62 20.06
CA THR A 530 -1.39 15.37 21.46
C THR A 530 -2.28 14.14 21.58
N LEU A 531 -1.83 13.19 22.38
CA LEU A 531 -2.51 11.93 22.63
C LEU A 531 -2.89 11.84 24.10
N ARG A 532 -4.08 11.28 24.35
CA ARG A 532 -4.62 11.11 25.70
C ARG A 532 -4.73 9.64 26.00
N ARG A 533 -4.05 9.20 27.05
CA ARG A 533 -4.15 7.82 27.52
C ARG A 533 -5.41 7.67 28.38
N PRO A 534 -6.26 6.66 28.13
CA PRO A 534 -7.43 6.40 28.95
C PRO A 534 -7.07 6.21 30.43
N PRO A 535 -7.96 6.60 31.37
CA PRO A 535 -7.78 6.29 32.78
C PRO A 535 -7.80 4.77 32.99
N ASP A 536 -6.98 4.29 33.92
CA ASP A 536 -6.89 2.87 34.21
C ASP A 536 -8.11 2.46 35.06
N PRO A 537 -8.97 1.53 34.61
CA PRO A 537 -10.14 1.10 35.37
C PRO A 537 -9.81 0.60 36.78
N ASP A 538 -8.62 0.05 37.00
CA ASP A 538 -8.19 -0.45 38.32
C ASP A 538 -7.82 0.67 39.30
N THR A 539 -7.77 1.93 38.84
CA THR A 539 -7.46 3.12 39.67
C THR A 539 -8.65 4.05 39.90
N LEU A 540 -9.87 3.63 39.52
CA LEU A 540 -11.12 4.33 39.78
C LEU A 540 -11.46 4.31 41.28
N GLY A 541 -10.76 5.14 42.06
CA GLY A 541 -10.96 5.25 43.51
C GLY A 541 -9.87 6.02 44.26
N GLN A 542 -8.72 6.29 43.62
CA GLN A 542 -7.73 7.22 44.18
C GLN A 542 -7.99 8.63 43.64
N GLU A 543 -8.35 9.55 44.54
CA GLU A 543 -8.39 10.98 44.25
C GLU A 543 -7.02 11.42 43.72
N GLY A 544 -6.93 11.68 42.41
CA GLY A 544 -5.72 12.21 41.79
C GLY A 544 -5.25 11.56 40.49
N THR A 545 -6.03 10.67 39.84
CA THR A 545 -5.64 10.06 38.56
C THR A 545 -5.56 11.13 37.44
N ARG A 546 -4.41 11.79 37.32
CA ARG A 546 -4.12 12.75 36.25
C ARG A 546 -4.30 12.06 34.90
N GLU A 547 -5.18 12.59 34.06
CA GLU A 547 -5.17 12.30 32.62
C GLU A 547 -3.74 12.53 32.10
N THR A 548 -3.06 11.46 31.73
CA THR A 548 -1.72 11.58 31.15
C THR A 548 -1.88 11.93 29.69
N THR A 549 -1.80 13.22 29.41
CA THR A 549 -1.67 13.77 28.07
C THR A 549 -0.19 13.85 27.73
N PHE A 550 0.21 13.39 26.54
CA PHE A 550 1.56 13.62 26.04
C PHE A 550 1.49 14.26 24.66
N THR A 551 2.42 15.16 24.42
CA THR A 551 2.49 16.00 23.24
C THR A 551 3.86 15.82 22.61
N VAL A 552 3.87 15.41 21.35
CA VAL A 552 5.10 15.08 20.60
C VAL A 552 5.07 15.74 19.22
N PRO A 553 6.21 16.01 18.59
CA PRO A 553 6.23 16.45 17.20
C PRO A 553 5.50 15.45 16.29
N ILE A 554 4.80 15.94 15.25
CA ILE A 554 4.06 15.13 14.27
C ILE A 554 4.96 14.04 13.67
N VAL A 555 6.22 14.34 13.38
CA VAL A 555 7.16 13.35 12.82
C VAL A 555 7.37 12.13 13.73
N SER A 556 7.16 12.27 15.04
CA SER A 556 7.33 11.19 16.03
C SER A 556 6.19 10.17 15.99
N ILE A 557 5.01 10.57 15.49
CA ILE A 557 3.82 9.72 15.41
C ILE A 557 3.51 9.29 13.97
N ASP A 558 4.42 9.55 13.03
CA ASP A 558 4.28 9.11 11.65
C ASP A 558 4.22 7.57 11.57
N PRO A 559 3.17 6.98 10.95
CA PRO A 559 3.09 5.53 10.80
C PRO A 559 4.15 4.93 9.86
N TYR A 560 4.83 5.75 9.05
CA TYR A 560 5.79 5.30 8.03
C TYR A 560 7.20 5.88 8.24
N PRO A 561 7.87 5.62 9.39
CA PRO A 561 9.16 6.23 9.69
C PRO A 561 10.26 5.92 8.66
N HIS A 562 10.15 4.81 7.93
CA HIS A 562 11.08 4.46 6.84
C HIS A 562 10.97 5.41 5.63
N HIS A 563 9.81 6.01 5.36
CA HIS A 563 9.67 7.05 4.34
C HIS A 563 10.37 8.35 4.76
N ALA A 564 10.28 8.73 6.04
CA ALA A 564 11.02 9.87 6.57
C ALA A 564 12.53 9.63 6.54
N VAL A 565 13.00 8.42 6.89
CA VAL A 565 14.42 8.04 6.76
C VAL A 565 14.90 8.15 5.31
N ALA A 566 14.14 7.60 4.35
CA ALA A 566 14.48 7.70 2.93
C ALA A 566 14.53 9.17 2.45
N GLY A 567 13.55 9.99 2.87
CA GLY A 567 13.53 11.42 2.58
C GLY A 567 14.77 12.16 3.13
N VAL A 568 15.18 11.85 4.37
CA VAL A 568 16.40 12.41 4.98
C VAL A 568 17.65 12.02 4.18
N GLN A 569 17.78 10.77 3.77
CA GLN A 569 18.94 10.30 3.02
C GLN A 569 19.04 10.93 1.63
N LEU A 570 17.91 11.03 0.91
CA LEU A 570 17.85 11.66 -0.41
C LEU A 570 18.10 13.17 -0.33
N LEU A 571 17.57 13.84 0.71
CA LEU A 571 17.88 15.25 0.95
C LEU A 571 19.33 15.49 1.31
N ARG A 572 19.94 14.62 2.14
CA ARG A 572 21.37 14.73 2.46
C ARG A 572 22.22 14.73 1.19
N LYS A 573 21.95 13.79 0.27
CA LYS A 573 22.62 13.72 -1.05
C LYS A 573 22.48 15.03 -1.83
N ALA A 574 21.28 15.62 -1.88
CA ALA A 574 21.03 16.88 -2.58
C ALA A 574 21.72 18.09 -1.91
N ILE A 575 21.72 18.16 -0.58
CA ILE A 575 22.36 19.23 0.19
C ILE A 575 23.88 19.17 0.02
N ASP A 576 24.49 17.99 0.11
CA ASP A 576 25.93 17.80 -0.10
C ASP A 576 26.33 18.19 -1.53
N ARG A 577 25.52 17.82 -2.53
CA ARG A 577 25.69 18.24 -3.93
C ARG A 577 25.69 19.76 -4.07
N ASP A 578 24.72 20.44 -3.48
CA ASP A 578 24.57 21.89 -3.65
C ASP A 578 25.59 22.69 -2.83
N PHE A 579 26.06 22.16 -1.69
CA PHE A 579 27.19 22.71 -0.96
C PHE A 579 28.50 22.54 -1.73
N GLY A 580 28.78 21.34 -2.25
CA GLY A 580 29.96 21.08 -3.09
C GLY A 580 29.99 21.91 -4.37
N ALA A 581 28.82 22.30 -4.90
CA ALA A 581 28.69 23.21 -6.03
C ALA A 581 28.71 24.71 -5.66
N GLY A 582 28.85 25.06 -4.37
CA GLY A 582 28.87 26.44 -3.88
C GLY A 582 27.54 27.19 -4.02
N LYS A 583 26.41 26.48 -4.13
CA LYS A 583 25.07 27.09 -4.26
C LYS A 583 24.48 27.53 -2.91
N ILE A 584 24.94 26.93 -1.81
CA ILE A 584 24.50 27.23 -0.45
C ILE A 584 25.71 27.57 0.43
N THR A 585 25.51 28.46 1.40
CA THR A 585 26.55 28.85 2.36
C THR A 585 26.74 27.77 3.43
N ASP A 586 27.86 27.82 4.16
CA ASP A 586 28.11 26.91 5.29
C ASP A 586 27.01 27.05 6.37
N GLU A 587 26.56 28.27 6.67
CA GLU A 587 25.49 28.46 7.66
C GLU A 587 24.17 27.81 7.22
N THR A 588 23.87 27.88 5.92
CA THR A 588 22.70 27.23 5.33
C THR A 588 22.86 25.71 5.38
N TYR A 589 24.04 25.20 5.02
CA TYR A 589 24.37 23.78 5.08
C TYR A 589 24.15 23.20 6.49
N GLN A 590 24.74 23.83 7.52
CA GLN A 590 24.59 23.39 8.92
C GLN A 590 23.13 23.44 9.40
N SER A 591 22.37 24.47 9.01
CA SER A 591 20.95 24.59 9.35
C SER A 591 20.09 23.47 8.75
N LEU A 592 20.34 23.14 7.48
CA LEU A 592 19.65 22.06 6.78
C LEU A 592 20.01 20.70 7.40
N LEU A 593 21.28 20.44 7.68
CA LEU A 593 21.72 19.23 8.37
C LEU A 593 21.11 19.11 9.77
N SER A 594 21.04 20.20 10.55
CA SER A 594 20.41 20.19 11.86
C SER A 594 18.95 19.77 11.79
N THR A 595 18.22 20.21 10.75
CA THR A 595 16.83 19.81 10.54
C THR A 595 16.73 18.30 10.28
N LEU A 596 17.58 17.76 9.40
CA LEU A 596 17.63 16.32 9.11
C LEU A 596 17.97 15.48 10.35
N GLU A 597 18.96 15.91 11.13
CA GLU A 597 19.38 15.24 12.35
C GLU A 597 18.25 15.22 13.40
N ARG A 598 17.57 16.37 13.60
CA ARG A 598 16.42 16.48 14.50
C ARG A 598 15.28 15.58 14.04
N THR A 599 15.00 15.49 12.74
CA THR A 599 14.03 14.54 12.19
C THR A 599 14.37 13.13 12.64
N LEU A 600 15.60 12.65 12.41
CA LEU A 600 16.00 11.30 12.78
C LEU A 600 15.90 11.02 14.29
N LYS A 601 16.24 12.00 15.14
CA LYS A 601 16.12 11.90 16.61
C LYS A 601 14.68 11.74 17.09
N HIS A 602 13.70 12.28 16.37
CA HIS A 602 12.29 12.17 16.72
C HIS A 602 11.59 10.96 16.13
N LEU A 603 12.18 10.29 15.13
CA LEU A 603 11.68 9.00 14.65
C LEU A 603 11.82 7.92 15.73
N PRO A 604 11.13 6.76 15.60
CA PRO A 604 11.17 5.72 16.62
C PRO A 604 12.58 5.17 16.83
N GLN A 605 13.19 5.53 17.96
CA GLN A 605 14.57 5.16 18.30
C GLN A 605 14.75 3.65 18.52
N SER A 606 13.66 2.92 18.76
CA SER A 606 13.70 1.46 18.83
C SER A 606 13.89 0.79 17.47
N SER A 607 13.90 1.51 16.34
CA SER A 607 14.02 0.94 15.00
C SER A 607 15.49 0.79 14.57
N LYS A 608 15.87 -0.42 14.13
CA LYS A 608 17.19 -0.73 13.56
C LYS A 608 17.53 0.17 12.37
N SER A 609 16.56 0.46 11.49
CA SER A 609 16.80 1.32 10.31
C SER A 609 17.00 2.80 10.66
N VAL A 610 16.35 3.29 11.73
CA VAL A 610 16.53 4.66 12.22
C VAL A 610 17.91 4.79 12.86
N GLN A 611 18.30 3.82 13.69
CA GLN A 611 19.64 3.79 14.29
C GLN A 611 20.75 3.73 13.23
N ALA A 612 20.58 2.88 12.21
CA ALA A 612 21.51 2.82 11.08
C ALA A 612 21.61 4.15 10.33
N ALA A 613 20.48 4.83 10.11
CA ALA A 613 20.46 6.14 9.46
C ALA A 613 21.16 7.22 10.30
N ILE A 614 20.96 7.23 11.62
CA ILE A 614 21.65 8.15 12.54
C ILE A 614 23.15 7.90 12.52
N ALA A 615 23.59 6.64 12.64
CA ALA A 615 25.01 6.28 12.59
C ALA A 615 25.66 6.73 11.28
N LYS A 616 25.00 6.48 10.13
CA LYS A 616 25.46 6.96 8.82
C LYS A 616 25.51 8.48 8.74
N PHE A 617 24.52 9.16 9.30
CA PHE A 617 24.45 10.63 9.32
C PHE A 617 25.63 11.22 10.12
N SER A 618 25.95 10.66 11.29
CA SER A 618 27.09 11.07 12.12
C SER A 618 28.43 10.81 11.45
N LEU A 619 28.59 9.68 10.77
CA LEU A 619 29.83 9.36 10.02
C LEU A 619 30.06 10.35 8.87
N GLY A 620 29.02 10.69 8.10
CA GLY A 620 29.13 11.66 7.00
C GLY A 620 29.54 13.06 7.48
N VAL A 621 29.02 13.51 8.63
CA VAL A 621 29.47 14.79 9.25
C VAL A 621 30.94 14.73 9.68
N GLN A 622 31.41 13.57 10.14
CA GLN A 622 32.79 13.42 10.60
C GLN A 622 33.80 13.37 9.43
N ASP A 623 33.43 12.73 8.32
CA ASP A 623 34.22 12.77 7.09
C ASP A 623 34.34 14.20 6.53
N ASP A 624 33.27 14.99 6.56
CA ASP A 624 33.28 16.40 6.11
C ASP A 624 34.18 17.29 6.99
N VAL A 625 34.12 17.13 8.32
CA VAL A 625 35.00 17.84 9.27
C VAL A 625 36.47 17.46 9.08
N ASP A 626 36.75 16.19 8.81
CA ASP A 626 38.12 15.72 8.56
C ASP A 626 38.66 16.18 7.19
N VAL A 627 37.80 16.32 6.18
CA VAL A 627 38.13 16.93 4.89
C VAL A 627 38.43 18.42 5.07
N GLU A 628 37.58 19.16 5.79
CA GLU A 628 37.77 20.59 6.07
C GLU A 628 39.04 20.87 6.90
N ARG A 629 39.36 20.00 7.88
CA ARG A 629 40.64 20.04 8.61
C ARG A 629 41.84 19.78 7.71
N ARG A 630 41.75 18.85 6.75
CA ARG A 630 42.82 18.60 5.78
C ARG A 630 43.02 19.77 4.83
N TYR A 631 41.94 20.41 4.37
CA TYR A 631 42.03 21.62 3.54
C TYR A 631 42.60 22.81 4.33
N SER A 632 42.18 23.00 5.57
CA SER A 632 42.71 24.06 6.45
C SER A 632 44.19 23.84 6.80
N ALA A 633 44.60 22.59 7.03
CA ALA A 633 46.00 22.23 7.26
C ALA A 633 46.86 22.40 5.99
N ALA A 634 46.30 22.15 4.80
CA ALA A 634 46.98 22.39 3.53
C ALA A 634 47.18 23.88 3.23
N ILE A 635 46.24 24.74 3.67
CA ILE A 635 46.36 26.20 3.54
C ILE A 635 47.38 26.78 4.54
N LEU A 636 47.47 26.22 5.74
CA LEU A 636 48.44 26.62 6.77
C LEU A 636 49.85 26.04 6.56
N GLY A 637 50.02 25.05 5.69
CA GLY A 637 51.33 24.50 5.30
C GLY A 637 51.99 25.18 4.09
N VAL A 638 51.34 26.21 3.52
CA VAL A 638 51.81 26.98 2.35
C VAL A 638 52.13 28.45 2.71
N GLN A 639 52.04 28.81 4.00
CA GLN A 639 52.66 30.03 4.58
C GLN A 639 53.95 29.65 5.28
#